data_AF-A0A9E3N852-F1
#
_entry.id   AF-A0A9E3N852-F1
#
_cell.length_a   1.000
_cell.length_b   1.000
_cell.length_c   1.000
_cell.angle_alpha   90.00
_cell.angle_beta   90.00
_cell.angle_gamma   90.00
#
_symmetry.space_group_name_H-M   'P 1'
#
loop_
_entity.id
_entity.type
_entity.pdbx_description
1 polymer ?
#
loop_
_entity_poly.entity_id
_entity_poly.type
_entity_poly.pdbx_seq_one_letter_code
_entity_poly.pdbx_strand_id
1 'polypeptide(L)' 'MPKQMPALRKSAVRGSRSGRPIMALLDLLGRRWSLRIIWELREQSMTSRALRSACDEASPTVLQARLSELRDAGLIELAE' A
#
# COMPACT_ATOMS: atom_id res chain seq x y z
N MET A 1 22.81 5.68 8.46
CA MET A 1 22.47 4.81 9.61
C MET A 1 21.39 3.84 9.15
N PRO A 2 21.49 2.52 9.40
CA PRO A 2 20.41 1.61 9.04
C PRO A 2 19.18 2.02 9.84
N LYS A 3 18.07 2.33 9.15
CA LYS A 3 16.79 2.64 9.78
C LYS A 3 16.36 1.39 10.53
N GLN A 4 16.50 1.43 11.86
CA GLN A 4 16.15 0.32 12.74
C GLN A 4 14.69 -0.04 12.49
N MET A 5 14.44 -1.23 11.95
CA MET A 5 13.08 -1.71 11.72
C MET A 5 12.41 -1.83 13.09
N PRO A 6 11.34 -1.08 13.39
CA PRO A 6 10.68 -1.20 14.67
C PRO A 6 10.24 -2.66 14.81
N ALA A 7 10.62 -3.29 15.92
CA ALA A 7 10.17 -4.63 16.25
C ALA A 7 8.65 -4.68 16.03
N LEU A 8 8.20 -5.53 15.11
CA LEU A 8 6.80 -5.71 14.76
C LEU A 8 6.04 -6.03 16.04
N ARG A 9 5.49 -5.01 16.71
CA ARG A 9 4.50 -5.21 17.76
C ARG A 9 3.41 -6.05 17.11
N LYS A 10 3.09 -7.20 17.70
CA LYS A 10 2.03 -8.10 17.23
C LYS A 10 0.69 -7.36 17.31
N SER A 11 0.42 -6.51 16.34
CA SER A 11 -0.82 -5.77 16.23
C SER A 11 -1.85 -6.70 15.61
N ALA A 12 -3.01 -6.79 16.24
CA ALA A 12 -4.15 -7.42 15.59
C ALA A 12 -4.50 -6.61 14.34
N VAL A 13 -4.76 -7.30 13.24
CA VAL A 13 -5.16 -6.70 11.96
C VAL A 13 -6.57 -7.16 11.63
N ARG A 14 -7.23 -6.56 10.63
CA ARG A 14 -8.60 -6.92 10.29
C ARG A 14 -8.67 -8.42 9.98
N GLY A 15 -9.60 -9.13 10.63
CA GLY A 15 -9.77 -10.57 10.42
C GLY A 15 -8.67 -11.45 11.03
N SER A 16 -7.73 -10.92 11.84
CA SER A 16 -6.67 -11.73 12.46
C SER A 16 -6.15 -11.20 13.80
N ARG A 17 -6.10 -12.08 14.80
CA ARG A 17 -5.57 -11.80 16.15
C ARG A 17 -4.13 -12.29 16.37
N SER A 18 -3.56 -13.00 15.41
CA SER A 18 -2.30 -13.73 15.58
C SER A 18 -1.04 -12.84 15.52
N GLY A 19 -1.16 -11.63 14.96
CA GLY A 19 -0.02 -10.75 14.72
C GLY A 19 1.05 -11.33 13.78
N ARG A 20 0.71 -12.37 12.99
CA ARG A 20 1.61 -12.98 12.02
C ARG A 20 1.91 -11.99 10.89
N PRO A 21 3.17 -11.81 10.45
CA PRO A 21 3.52 -10.85 9.39
C PRO A 21 2.73 -11.03 8.10
N ILE A 22 2.47 -12.28 7.69
CA ILE A 22 1.65 -12.57 6.51
C ILE A 22 0.23 -11.98 6.62
N MET A 23 -0.34 -11.92 7.82
CA MET A 23 -1.67 -11.36 8.02
C MET A 23 -1.66 -9.85 7.88
N ALA A 24 -0.57 -9.17 8.28
CA ALA A 24 -0.43 -7.73 8.07
C ALA A 24 -0.28 -7.40 6.57
N LEU A 25 0.46 -8.22 5.82
CA LEU A 25 0.53 -8.09 4.36
C LEU A 25 -0.85 -8.28 3.72
N LEU A 26 -1.56 -9.36 4.07
CA LEU A 26 -2.90 -9.64 3.53
C LEU A 26 -3.92 -8.55 3.92
N ASP A 27 -3.83 -7.97 5.12
CA ASP A 27 -4.65 -6.82 5.52
C ASP A 27 -4.39 -5.61 4.60
N LEU A 28 -3.12 -5.27 4.34
CA LEU A 28 -2.75 -4.16 3.46
C LEU A 28 -3.24 -4.39 2.02
N LEU A 29 -2.98 -5.58 1.46
CA LEU A 29 -3.37 -5.93 0.09
C LEU A 29 -4.89 -6.05 -0.07
N GLY A 30 -5.60 -6.46 0.98
CA GLY A 30 -7.06 -6.55 0.98
C GLY A 30 -7.80 -5.21 1.11
N ARG A 31 -7.09 -4.10 1.37
CA ARG A 31 -7.72 -2.77 1.43
C ARG A 31 -8.16 -2.33 0.03
N ARG A 32 -9.29 -1.62 -0.03
CA ARG A 32 -9.81 -1.04 -1.27
C ARG A 32 -8.71 -0.25 -1.99
N TRP A 33 -8.59 -0.50 -3.29
CA TRP A 33 -7.58 0.05 -4.21
C TRP A 33 -6.15 -0.47 -4.11
N SER A 34 -5.73 -1.18 -3.05
CA SER A 34 -4.33 -1.60 -2.90
C SER A 34 -3.83 -2.44 -4.08
N LEU A 35 -4.51 -3.54 -4.41
CA LEU A 35 -4.13 -4.40 -5.53
C LEU A 35 -4.31 -3.72 -6.89
N ARG A 36 -5.33 -2.86 -7.04
CA ARG A 36 -5.54 -2.10 -8.28
C ARG A 36 -4.38 -1.13 -8.54
N ILE A 37 -3.92 -0.42 -7.51
CA ILE A 37 -2.76 0.49 -7.61
C ILE A 37 -1.51 -0.27 -8.03
N ILE A 38 -1.21 -1.41 -7.38
CA ILE A 38 -0.06 -2.25 -7.73
C ILE A 38 -0.18 -2.73 -9.19
N TRP A 39 -1.38 -3.13 -9.60
CA TRP A 39 -1.65 -3.62 -10.95
C TRP A 39 -1.45 -2.54 -12.03
N GLU A 40 -1.87 -1.31 -11.79
CA GLU A 40 -1.70 -0.20 -12.73
C GLU A 40 -0.23 0.24 -12.85
N LEU A 41 0.51 0.20 -11.73
CA LEU A 41 1.93 0.58 -11.68
C LEU A 41 2.88 -0.52 -12.19
N ARG A 42 2.37 -1.72 -12.50
CA ARG A 42 3.22 -2.88 -12.83
C ARG A 42 4.05 -2.71 -14.11
N GLU A 43 3.53 -1.97 -15.09
CA GLU A 43 4.16 -1.80 -16.41
C GLU A 43 4.97 -0.50 -16.51
N GLN A 44 4.51 0.56 -15.83
CA GLN A 44 5.10 1.89 -15.93
C GLN A 44 4.83 2.74 -14.69
N SER A 45 5.71 3.71 -14.45
CA SER A 45 5.45 4.77 -13.47
C SER A 45 4.31 5.67 -13.96
N MET A 46 3.49 6.15 -13.02
CA MET A 46 2.36 7.02 -13.33
C MET A 46 2.35 8.24 -12.42
N THR A 47 1.92 9.38 -12.97
CA THR A 47 1.57 10.54 -12.14
C THR A 47 0.36 10.23 -11.27
N SER A 48 0.20 10.93 -10.15
CA SER A 48 -0.97 10.75 -9.27
C SER A 48 -2.31 10.97 -10.01
N ARG A 49 -2.33 11.86 -11.01
CA ARG A 49 -3.53 12.12 -11.83
C ARG A 49 -3.84 10.95 -12.76
N ALA A 50 -2.84 10.44 -13.46
CA ALA A 50 -3.00 9.30 -14.36
C ALA A 50 -3.41 8.04 -13.61
N LEU A 51 -2.77 7.77 -12.47
CA LEU A 51 -3.12 6.64 -11.60
C LEU A 51 -4.55 6.74 -11.05
N ARG A 52 -5.00 7.95 -10.68
CA ARG A 52 -6.38 8.18 -10.25
C ARG A 52 -7.39 7.84 -11.34
N SER A 53 -7.11 8.25 -12.58
CA SER A 53 -7.97 7.96 -13.73
C SER A 53 -8.02 6.46 -14.02
N ALA A 54 -6.87 5.77 -13.95
CA ALA A 54 -6.79 4.32 -14.11
C ALA A 54 -7.48 3.54 -12.97
N CYS A 55 -7.66 4.16 -11.81
CA CYS A 55 -8.42 3.63 -10.67
C CYS A 55 -9.87 4.14 -10.64
N ASP A 56 -10.55 4.21 -11.79
CA ASP A 56 -11.97 4.62 -11.92
C ASP A 56 -12.33 5.86 -11.11
N GLU A 57 -11.50 6.91 -11.22
CA GLU A 57 -11.69 8.18 -10.53
C GLU A 57 -11.72 8.06 -8.99
N ALA A 58 -10.96 7.11 -8.42
CA ALA A 58 -10.81 6.91 -6.98
C ALA A 58 -10.63 8.23 -6.21
N SER A 59 -11.27 8.33 -5.04
CA SER A 59 -11.15 9.53 -4.20
C SER A 59 -9.68 9.88 -3.94
N PRO A 60 -9.26 11.15 -4.16
CA PRO A 60 -7.86 11.57 -3.98
C PRO A 60 -7.31 11.23 -2.60
N THR A 61 -8.10 11.39 -1.55
CA THR A 61 -7.67 11.10 -0.16
C THR A 61 -7.46 9.61 0.07
N VAL A 62 -8.33 8.76 -0.51
CA VAL A 62 -8.19 7.30 -0.41
C VAL A 62 -6.97 6.84 -1.21
N LEU A 63 -6.77 7.37 -2.42
CA LEU A 63 -5.63 7.03 -3.26
C LEU A 63 -4.32 7.41 -2.56
N GLN A 64 -4.21 8.63 -2.03
CA GLN A 64 -3.01 9.09 -1.33
C GLN A 64 -2.74 8.29 -0.05
N ALA A 65 -3.76 7.96 0.74
CA ALA A 65 -3.60 7.10 1.91
C ALA A 65 -3.02 5.73 1.53
N ARG A 66 -3.52 5.12 0.44
CA ARG A 66 -3.00 3.83 -0.05
C ARG A 66 -1.58 3.94 -0.58
N LEU A 67 -1.26 5.00 -1.34
CA LEU A 67 0.11 5.23 -1.81
C LEU A 67 1.11 5.36 -0.66
N SER A 68 0.75 6.08 0.41
CA SER A 68 1.60 6.19 1.60
C SER A 68 1.78 4.86 2.31
N GLU A 69 0.70 4.09 2.53
CA GLU A 69 0.78 2.77 3.16
C GLU A 69 1.64 1.78 2.35
N LEU A 70 1.49 1.78 1.02
CA LEU A 70 2.28 0.92 0.12
C LEU A 70 3.77 1.35 0.10
N ARG A 71 4.06 2.65 0.17
CA ARG A 71 5.44 3.16 0.24
C ARG A 71 6.09 2.83 1.58
N ASP A 72 5.37 2.98 2.69
CA ASP A 72 5.85 2.61 4.02
C ASP A 72 6.14 1.11 4.12
N ALA A 73 5.38 0.28 3.39
CA ALA A 73 5.60 -1.15 3.26
C ALA A 73 6.72 -1.52 2.27
N GLY A 74 7.31 -0.55 1.56
CA GLY A 74 8.35 -0.78 0.54
C GLY A 74 7.85 -1.49 -0.72
N LEU A 75 6.55 -1.45 -1.00
CA LEU A 75 5.94 -2.09 -2.18
C LEU A 75 5.93 -1.20 -3.41
N ILE A 76 6.02 0.13 -3.22
CA ILE A 76 6.13 1.12 -4.29
C ILE A 76 7.12 2.22 -3.90
N GLU A 77 7.60 2.96 -4.87
CA GLU A 77 8.47 4.11 -4.69
C GLU A 77 8.05 5.28 -5.59
N LEU A 78 8.63 6.46 -5.35
CA LEU A 78 8.51 7.59 -6.27
C LEU A 78 9.56 7.41 -7.36
N ALA A 79 9.13 7.39 -8.61
CA ALA A 79 10.03 7.48 -9.75
C ALA A 79 10.66 8.89 -9.82
N GLU A 80 11.89 8.97 -10.33
CA GLU A 80 12.63 10.22 -10.55
C GLU A 80 12.01 11.11 -11.64
#